data_AF-A0A535RB91-F1
#
_entry.id   AF-A0A535RB91-F1
#
_cell.length_a   1.000
_cell.length_b   1.000
_cell.length_c   1.000
_cell.angle_alpha   90.00
_cell.angle_beta   90.00
_cell.angle_gamma   90.00
#
_symmetry.space_group_name_H-M   'P 1'
#
loop_
_entity.id
_entity.type
_entity.pdbx_description
1 polymer ?
#
loop_
_entity_poly.entity_id
_entity_poly.type
_entity_poly.pdbx_seq_one_letter_code
_entity_poly.pdbx_strand_id
1 'polypeptide(L)'
;MRVFAGIAAAAILVAACGGTAAVSTPTPTASPTASPTPVPTVANVFKAELKSSNEVPAITDAEASCAGTATVTLNPTSVKFDVTITGCPATTAINIGHIHEGAAGVNGGVKISTGLAAGDLTLT
;
A
#
# COMPACT_ATOMS: atom_id res chain seq x y z
N MET A 1 -2.15 -28.39 -75.53
CA MET A 1 -0.90 -29.18 -75.51
C MET A 1 -0.56 -29.37 -74.03
N ARG A 2 -0.97 -30.43 -73.31
CA ARG A 2 -0.43 -31.82 -73.31
C ARG A 2 1.10 -31.76 -73.54
N VAL A 3 2.00 -32.25 -72.70
CA VAL A 3 2.06 -33.51 -71.94
C VAL A 3 3.44 -33.50 -71.18
N PHE A 4 3.67 -34.03 -69.97
CA PHE A 4 4.13 -35.40 -69.52
C PHE A 4 4.95 -35.10 -68.22
N ALA A 5 4.70 -35.64 -67.01
CA ALA A 5 4.80 -37.01 -66.50
C ALA A 5 6.22 -37.61 -66.44
N GLY A 6 6.64 -38.11 -65.27
CA GLY A 6 7.79 -39.03 -65.06
C GLY A 6 8.77 -38.59 -63.96
N ILE A 7 8.63 -38.97 -62.69
CA ILE A 7 8.94 -40.27 -62.03
C ILE A 7 10.44 -40.47 -61.70
N ALA A 8 10.69 -40.52 -60.37
CA ALA A 8 11.64 -41.32 -59.58
C ALA A 8 13.14 -41.35 -59.89
N ALA A 9 13.96 -41.15 -58.85
CA ALA A 9 14.89 -42.16 -58.35
C ALA A 9 15.51 -41.74 -57.01
N ALA A 10 15.69 -42.73 -56.14
CA ALA A 10 16.17 -42.63 -54.77
C ALA A 10 17.69 -42.43 -54.68
N ALA A 11 18.15 -41.85 -53.56
CA ALA A 11 19.46 -42.16 -53.00
C ALA A 11 19.36 -42.16 -51.47
N ILE A 12 19.28 -43.37 -50.93
CA ILE A 12 19.51 -43.70 -49.53
C ILE A 12 21.02 -43.68 -49.32
N LEU A 13 21.51 -42.88 -48.37
CA LEU A 13 22.85 -43.04 -47.81
C LEU A 13 22.71 -43.21 -46.30
N VAL A 14 22.62 -44.46 -45.87
CA VAL A 14 22.88 -44.87 -44.50
C VAL A 14 24.38 -45.12 -44.40
N ALA A 15 25.07 -44.29 -43.62
CA ALA A 15 26.38 -44.63 -43.07
C ALA A 15 26.29 -44.45 -41.55
N ALA A 16 25.93 -45.54 -40.87
CA ALA A 16 26.15 -45.70 -39.44
C ALA A 16 27.54 -46.28 -39.22
N CYS A 17 28.28 -45.73 -38.25
CA CYS A 17 29.07 -46.44 -37.22
C CYS A 17 30.11 -45.48 -36.60
N GLY A 18 29.80 -44.97 -35.41
CA GLY A 18 30.73 -44.24 -34.54
C GLY A 18 30.03 -43.91 -33.22
N GLY A 19 30.35 -44.67 -32.18
CA GLY A 19 29.55 -44.82 -30.98
C GLY A 19 29.44 -43.60 -30.06
N THR A 20 28.34 -43.64 -29.31
CA THR A 20 28.09 -43.13 -27.95
C THR A 20 29.09 -42.12 -27.37
N ALA A 21 28.67 -40.86 -27.36
CA ALA A 21 28.53 -40.15 -26.09
C ALA A 21 27.17 -39.44 -26.14
N ALA A 22 26.22 -39.90 -25.33
CA ALA A 22 25.05 -39.10 -25.02
C ALA A 22 25.56 -37.79 -24.41
N VAL A 23 25.57 -36.72 -25.20
CA VAL A 23 25.58 -35.39 -24.62
C VAL A 23 24.24 -35.29 -23.91
N SER A 24 24.26 -35.42 -22.59
CA SER A 24 23.13 -35.14 -21.73
C SER A 24 22.73 -33.68 -21.97
N THR A 25 21.81 -33.46 -22.90
CA THR A 25 21.10 -32.19 -23.00
C THR A 25 20.41 -32.02 -21.65
N PRO A 26 20.69 -30.96 -20.87
CA PRO A 26 19.91 -30.73 -19.68
C PRO A 26 18.46 -30.55 -20.12
N THR A 27 17.58 -31.44 -19.65
CA THR A 27 16.13 -31.24 -19.66
C THR A 27 15.89 -29.81 -19.18
N PRO A 28 15.07 -28.97 -19.86
CA PRO A 28 14.72 -27.68 -19.31
C PRO A 28 14.05 -27.91 -17.96
N THR A 29 14.78 -27.64 -16.87
CA THR A 29 14.20 -27.58 -15.54
C THR A 29 13.14 -26.48 -15.61
N ALA A 30 11.88 -26.85 -15.39
CA ALA A 30 10.81 -25.88 -15.26
C ALA A 30 11.24 -24.86 -14.21
N SER A 31 11.45 -23.61 -14.65
CA SER A 31 11.71 -22.50 -13.74
C SER A 31 10.55 -22.46 -12.75
N PRO A 32 10.78 -22.36 -11.43
CA PRO A 32 9.69 -22.29 -10.48
C PRO A 32 8.84 -21.07 -10.84
N THR A 33 7.57 -21.30 -11.17
CA THR A 33 6.57 -20.24 -11.32
C THR A 33 6.66 -19.36 -10.08
N ALA A 34 7.05 -18.10 -10.27
CA ALA A 34 7.15 -17.14 -9.17
C ALA A 34 5.80 -17.12 -8.45
N SER A 35 5.82 -17.44 -7.15
CA SER A 35 4.67 -17.27 -6.29
C SER A 35 4.22 -15.81 -6.37
N PRO A 36 2.92 -15.50 -6.58
CA PRO A 36 2.49 -14.12 -6.68
C PRO A 36 2.90 -13.35 -5.42
N THR A 37 3.62 -12.25 -5.61
CA THR A 37 3.90 -11.31 -4.53
C THR A 37 2.56 -10.83 -3.96
N PRO A 38 2.31 -10.94 -2.64
CA PRO A 38 1.08 -10.44 -2.06
C PRO A 38 0.92 -8.96 -2.41
N VAL A 39 -0.16 -8.61 -3.10
CA VAL A 39 -0.53 -7.22 -3.29
C VAL A 39 -0.91 -6.68 -1.91
N PRO A 40 -0.30 -5.59 -1.42
CA PRO A 40 -0.67 -5.02 -0.13
C PRO A 40 -2.14 -4.62 -0.18
N THR A 41 -2.95 -5.19 0.71
CA THR A 41 -4.33 -4.76 0.91
C THR A 41 -4.29 -3.32 1.41
N VAL A 42 -4.93 -2.40 0.69
CA VAL A 42 -5.08 -1.01 1.14
C VAL A 42 -5.87 -1.02 2.45
N ALA A 43 -5.25 -0.52 3.52
CA ALA A 43 -5.94 -0.32 4.78
C ALA A 43 -7.00 0.77 4.60
N ASN A 44 -8.22 0.52 5.08
CA ASN A 44 -9.30 1.50 5.15
C ASN A 44 -9.53 2.00 6.58
N VAL A 45 -8.81 1.47 7.57
CA VAL A 45 -8.83 1.92 8.96
C VAL A 45 -7.43 2.36 9.37
N PHE A 46 -7.34 3.58 9.88
CA PHE A 46 -6.11 4.21 10.33
C PHE A 46 -6.26 4.59 11.81
N LYS A 47 -5.17 4.48 12.57
CA LYS A 47 -5.14 4.86 13.98
C LYS A 47 -4.02 5.87 14.22
N ALA A 48 -4.30 6.87 15.04
CA ALA A 48 -3.33 7.87 15.45
C ALA A 48 -3.41 8.11 16.97
N GLU A 49 -2.24 8.27 17.59
CA GLU A 49 -2.14 8.87 18.92
C GLU A 49 -2.05 10.39 18.76
N LEU A 50 -2.90 11.12 19.46
CA LEU A 50 -2.92 12.57 19.49
C LEU A 50 -2.17 13.03 20.74
N LYS A 51 -1.18 13.91 20.57
CA LYS A 51 -0.36 14.45 21.67
C LYS A 51 -0.08 15.92 21.41
N SER A 52 -0.27 16.76 22.43
CA SER A 52 0.12 18.18 22.40
C SER A 52 1.61 18.39 22.05
N SER A 53 2.47 17.41 22.32
CA SER A 53 3.89 17.42 21.95
C SER A 53 4.17 17.25 20.46
N ASN A 54 3.18 16.86 19.66
CA ASN A 54 3.35 16.67 18.22
C ASN A 54 3.15 17.96 17.41
N GLU A 55 2.68 19.04 18.06
CA GLU A 55 2.65 20.38 17.47
C GLU A 55 4.06 20.97 17.36
N VAL A 56 4.27 21.88 16.41
CA VAL A 56 5.55 22.58 16.22
C VAL A 56 5.31 24.09 16.15
N PRO A 57 5.64 24.85 17.23
CA PRO A 57 6.22 24.38 18.49
C PRO A 57 5.21 23.59 19.35
N ALA A 58 5.72 22.73 20.24
CA ALA A 58 4.89 21.96 21.16
C ALA A 58 4.07 22.89 22.07
N ILE A 59 2.85 22.50 22.38
CA ILE A 59 1.99 23.26 23.29
C ILE A 59 2.53 23.14 24.72
N THR A 60 2.70 24.27 25.40
CA THR A 60 3.30 24.35 26.75
C THR A 60 2.42 25.04 27.80
N ASP A 61 1.18 25.39 27.45
CA ASP A 61 0.24 26.01 28.38
C ASP A 61 -0.61 24.94 29.11
N ALA A 62 -1.78 25.33 29.61
CA ALA A 62 -2.68 24.43 30.33
C ALA A 62 -3.13 23.21 29.49
N GLU A 63 -3.10 23.31 28.15
CA GLU A 63 -3.49 22.25 27.23
C GLU A 63 -2.33 21.28 26.91
N ALA A 64 -1.14 21.49 27.49
CA ALA A 64 0.03 20.63 27.27
C ALA A 64 -0.22 19.17 27.72
N SER A 65 -1.15 18.93 28.63
CA SER A 65 -1.54 17.60 29.10
C SER A 65 -2.61 16.91 28.24
N CYS A 66 -3.19 17.60 27.25
CA CYS A 66 -4.13 17.01 26.33
C CYS A 66 -3.49 15.85 25.54
N ALA A 67 -4.22 14.74 25.48
CA ALA A 67 -3.86 13.58 24.70
C ALA A 67 -5.12 12.92 24.13
N GLY A 68 -4.95 12.01 23.18
CA GLY A 68 -6.08 11.32 22.61
C GLY A 68 -5.73 10.18 21.68
N THR A 69 -6.77 9.56 21.15
CA THR A 69 -6.65 8.58 20.08
C THR A 69 -7.68 8.91 19.00
N ALA A 70 -7.31 8.73 17.74
CA ALA A 70 -8.21 8.82 16.61
C ALA A 70 -8.20 7.50 15.85
N THR A 71 -9.38 6.97 15.54
CA THR A 71 -9.57 5.93 14.53
C THR A 71 -10.31 6.55 13.35
N VAL A 72 -9.68 6.51 12.18
CA VAL A 72 -10.24 7.04 10.93
C VAL A 72 -10.59 5.87 10.03
N THR A 73 -11.86 5.74 9.66
CA THR A 73 -12.33 4.71 8.72
C THR A 73 -12.77 5.36 7.42
N LEU A 74 -12.11 5.01 6.32
CA LEU A 74 -12.47 5.42 4.97
C LEU A 74 -13.50 4.44 4.40
N ASN A 75 -14.68 4.95 4.06
CA ASN A 75 -15.69 4.26 3.27
C ASN A 75 -15.65 4.77 1.82
N PRO A 76 -16.28 4.08 0.86
CA PRO A 76 -16.24 4.48 -0.55
C PRO A 76 -16.67 5.92 -0.83
N THR A 77 -17.56 6.48 0.00
CA THR A 77 -18.14 7.82 -0.18
C THR A 77 -18.10 8.70 1.07
N SER A 78 -17.53 8.22 2.18
CA SER A 78 -17.52 8.93 3.45
C SER A 78 -16.32 8.58 4.30
N VAL A 79 -16.04 9.42 5.30
CA VAL A 79 -15.00 9.17 6.30
C VAL A 79 -15.62 9.24 7.68
N LYS A 80 -15.34 8.25 8.51
CA LYS A 80 -15.71 8.24 9.92
C LYS A 80 -14.49 8.56 10.78
N PHE A 81 -14.66 9.49 11.71
CA PHE A 81 -13.68 9.84 12.73
C PHE A 81 -14.23 9.44 14.10
N ASP A 82 -13.61 8.46 14.74
CA ASP A 82 -13.84 8.13 16.15
C ASP A 82 -12.66 8.68 16.96
N VAL A 83 -12.89 9.76 17.70
CA VAL A 83 -11.85 10.48 18.43
C VAL A 83 -12.19 10.52 19.91
N THR A 84 -11.21 10.17 20.74
CA THR A 84 -11.27 10.31 22.20
C THR A 84 -10.16 11.26 22.62
N ILE A 85 -10.50 12.29 23.40
CA ILE A 85 -9.56 13.26 23.96
C ILE A 85 -9.68 13.22 25.48
N THR A 86 -8.55 13.24 26.17
CA THR A 86 -8.44 13.18 27.63
C THR A 86 -7.30 14.05 28.13
N GLY A 87 -7.28 14.34 29.44
CA GLY A 87 -6.18 15.06 30.07
C GLY A 87 -6.15 16.57 29.82
N CYS A 88 -7.13 17.11 29.09
CA CYS A 88 -7.31 18.55 28.94
C CYS A 88 -7.94 19.19 30.19
N PRO A 89 -7.68 20.48 30.43
CA PRO A 89 -8.50 21.31 31.31
C PRO A 89 -10.00 21.19 31.02
N ALA A 90 -10.81 21.41 32.05
CA ALA A 90 -12.26 21.47 31.88
C ALA A 90 -12.61 22.62 30.92
N THR A 91 -13.61 22.42 30.06
CA THR A 91 -14.11 23.42 29.09
C THR A 91 -13.17 23.78 27.95
N THR A 92 -12.10 23.00 27.72
CA THR A 92 -11.29 23.13 26.50
C THR A 92 -12.18 23.03 25.27
N ALA A 93 -12.20 24.09 24.47
CA ALA A 93 -12.91 24.14 23.20
C ALA A 93 -12.07 23.47 22.10
N ILE A 94 -12.65 22.51 21.39
CA ILE A 94 -12.02 21.97 20.19
C ILE A 94 -12.36 22.90 19.04
N ASN A 95 -11.33 23.55 18.49
CA ASN A 95 -11.52 24.62 17.52
C ASN A 95 -11.52 24.15 16.06
N ILE A 96 -10.80 23.07 15.75
CA ILE A 96 -10.67 22.50 14.40
C ILE A 96 -10.33 21.01 14.50
N GLY A 97 -10.58 20.26 13.42
CA GLY A 97 -10.10 18.88 13.24
C GLY A 97 -9.62 18.65 11.82
N HIS A 98 -8.46 18.04 11.65
CA HIS A 98 -7.89 17.78 10.32
C HIS A 98 -6.79 16.70 10.34
N ILE A 99 -6.39 16.24 9.15
CA ILE A 99 -5.29 15.29 8.93
C ILE A 99 -4.18 16.01 8.16
N HIS A 100 -2.95 15.92 8.67
CA HIS A 100 -1.76 16.38 7.97
C HIS A 100 -1.14 15.31 7.08
N GLU A 101 -0.54 15.74 5.98
CA GLU A 101 0.41 14.96 5.19
C GLU A 101 1.83 15.27 5.70
N GLY A 102 2.32 14.48 6.66
CA GLY A 102 3.61 14.67 7.33
C GLY A 102 3.87 13.64 8.43
N ALA A 103 5.14 13.50 8.86
CA ALA A 103 5.49 12.70 10.02
C ALA A 103 5.05 13.40 11.32
N ALA A 104 4.76 12.64 12.38
CA ALA A 104 4.47 13.21 13.69
C ALA A 104 5.61 14.11 14.19
N GLY A 105 5.29 15.29 14.72
CA GLY A 105 6.28 16.27 15.18
C GLY A 105 6.96 17.07 14.06
N VAL A 106 6.48 16.98 12.81
CA VAL A 106 6.96 17.78 11.66
C VAL A 106 5.80 18.56 11.07
N ASN A 107 6.04 19.83 10.73
CA ASN A 107 5.06 20.65 10.01
C ASN A 107 4.72 20.02 8.65
N GLY A 108 3.48 19.52 8.52
CA GLY A 108 2.92 18.97 7.29
C GLY A 108 1.73 19.79 6.80
N GLY A 109 1.46 19.78 5.49
CA GLY A 109 0.28 20.44 4.94
C GLY A 109 -1.02 19.75 5.39
N VAL A 110 -2.09 20.52 5.61
CA VAL A 110 -3.42 19.95 5.89
C VAL A 110 -3.99 19.33 4.62
N LYS A 111 -4.33 18.03 4.67
CA LYS A 111 -4.87 17.30 3.52
C LYS A 111 -6.37 17.11 3.58
N ILE A 112 -6.90 16.86 4.77
CA ILE A 112 -8.32 16.59 5.00
C ILE A 112 -8.76 17.43 6.19
N SER A 113 -9.80 18.24 6.02
CA SER A 113 -10.47 18.94 7.13
C SER A 113 -11.75 18.20 7.49
N THR A 114 -12.07 18.12 8.77
CA THR A 114 -13.36 17.59 9.24
C THR A 114 -14.48 18.63 9.13
N GLY A 115 -14.14 19.91 8.90
CA GLY A 115 -15.09 21.02 8.91
C GLY A 115 -15.52 21.47 10.31
N LEU A 116 -14.99 20.84 11.37
CA LEU A 116 -15.21 21.25 12.75
C LEU A 116 -14.73 22.69 12.97
N ALA A 117 -15.57 23.50 13.61
CA ALA A 117 -15.28 24.88 13.96
C ALA A 117 -15.33 25.10 15.48
N ALA A 118 -14.75 26.22 15.92
CA ALA A 118 -14.77 26.63 17.31
C ALA A 118 -16.21 26.74 17.83
N GLY A 119 -16.48 26.10 18.97
CA GLY A 119 -17.79 26.06 19.62
C GLY A 119 -18.66 24.87 19.24
N ASP A 120 -18.33 24.12 18.18
CA ASP A 120 -19.07 22.91 17.79
C ASP A 120 -18.89 21.78 18.82
N LEU A 121 -17.72 21.71 19.47
CA LEU A 121 -17.40 20.71 20.47
C LEU A 121 -16.60 21.33 21.62
N THR A 122 -17.14 21.24 22.83
CA THR A 122 -16.45 21.61 24.07
C THR A 122 -16.28 20.37 24.92
N LEU A 123 -15.06 20.12 25.41
CA LEU A 123 -14.80 19.02 26.32
C LEU A 123 -15.46 19.31 27.68
N THR A 124 -16.18 18.32 28.19
CA THR A 124 -16.86 18.35 29.49
C THR A 124 -16.12 17.54 30.53
#